data_AF-A0A6H1RF16-F1
#
_entry.id   AF-A0A6H1RF16-F1
#
_cell.length_a   1.000
_cell.length_b   1.000
_cell.length_c   1.000
_cell.angle_alpha   90.00
_cell.angle_beta   90.00
_cell.angle_gamma   90.00
#
_symmetry.space_group_name_H-M   'P 1'
#
loop_
_entity.id
_entity.type
_entity.pdbx_description
1 polymer ?
#
loop_
_entity_poly.entity_id
_entity_poly.type
_entity_poly.pdbx_seq_one_letter_code
_entity_poly.pdbx_strand_id
1 'polypeptide(L)'
;MSVGSAEMDGSHGPDAWSAAESAMLGEAVDCAPSVHNTRPWALTIHGRTAQLRERPKLLAQHDPHGRDRRISFGAALANLVLAIRGLG
;
A
#
# COMPACT_ATOMS: atom_id res chain seq x y z
N MET A 1 2.31 -25.73 -23.32
CA MET A 1 1.84 -24.36 -23.61
C MET A 1 0.35 -24.32 -23.32
N SER A 2 -0.05 -23.69 -22.22
CA SER A 2 -1.46 -23.43 -21.90
C SER A 2 -1.58 -21.94 -21.67
N VAL A 3 -2.26 -21.26 -22.58
CA VAL A 3 -2.54 -19.83 -22.54
C VAL A 3 -3.77 -19.67 -21.66
N GLY A 4 -3.54 -19.38 -20.38
CA GLY A 4 -4.58 -18.87 -19.49
C GLY A 4 -4.62 -17.36 -19.66
N SER A 5 -5.50 -16.87 -20.52
CA SER A 5 -5.86 -15.46 -20.63
C SER A 5 -6.31 -14.98 -19.25
N ALA A 6 -5.48 -14.18 -18.59
CA ALA A 6 -5.94 -13.35 -17.49
C ALA A 6 -6.76 -12.24 -18.12
N GLU A 7 -8.08 -12.39 -18.05
CA GLU A 7 -9.03 -11.31 -18.26
C GLU A 7 -8.63 -10.13 -17.36
N MET A 8 -8.01 -9.11 -17.94
CA MET A 8 -7.99 -7.80 -17.33
C MET A 8 -9.39 -7.23 -17.49
N ASP A 9 -10.24 -7.51 -16.51
CA ASP A 9 -11.52 -6.85 -16.35
C ASP A 9 -11.29 -5.34 -16.19
N GLY A 10 -11.43 -4.65 -17.32
CA GLY A 10 -11.31 -3.21 -17.45
C GLY A 10 -12.54 -2.46 -16.96
N SER A 11 -13.46 -3.07 -16.21
CA SER A 11 -14.56 -2.35 -15.58
C SER A 11 -14.13 -1.67 -14.28
N HIS A 12 -13.19 -0.74 -14.42
CA HIS A 12 -13.06 0.36 -13.48
C HIS A 12 -14.38 1.11 -13.55
N GLY A 13 -15.26 0.92 -12.56
CA GLY A 13 -16.46 1.74 -12.42
C GLY A 13 -16.06 3.23 -12.54
N PRO A 14 -16.97 4.12 -12.97
CA PRO A 14 -16.62 5.52 -13.28
C PRO A 14 -15.92 6.28 -12.15
N ASP A 15 -15.99 5.76 -10.93
CA ASP A 15 -15.36 6.34 -9.74
C ASP A 15 -14.03 5.70 -9.35
N ALA A 16 -13.53 4.67 -10.04
CA ALA A 16 -12.29 4.00 -9.68
C ALA A 16 -11.05 4.85 -9.94
N TRP A 17 -9.97 4.61 -9.19
CA TRP A 17 -8.69 5.23 -9.51
C TRP A 17 -8.19 4.74 -10.86
N SER A 18 -7.66 5.67 -11.65
CA SER A 18 -6.89 5.36 -12.85
C SER A 18 -5.62 4.57 -12.50
N ALA A 19 -5.03 3.94 -13.50
CA ALA A 19 -3.75 3.25 -13.35
C ALA A 19 -2.63 4.19 -12.87
N ALA A 20 -2.63 5.43 -13.35
CA ALA A 20 -1.64 6.44 -12.96
C ALA A 20 -1.79 6.85 -11.49
N GLU A 21 -3.02 7.10 -11.05
CA GLU A 21 -3.31 7.38 -9.64
C GLU A 21 -2.94 6.19 -8.76
N SER A 22 -3.31 4.98 -9.17
CA SER A 22 -2.98 3.75 -8.42
C SER A 22 -1.47 3.56 -8.26
N ALA A 23 -0.69 3.83 -9.31
CA ALA A 23 0.77 3.80 -9.26
C ALA A 23 1.33 4.87 -8.31
N MET A 24 0.81 6.10 -8.36
CA MET A 24 1.21 7.18 -7.46
C MET A 24 0.92 6.83 -5.99
N LEU A 25 -0.24 6.23 -5.69
CA LEU A 25 -0.57 5.80 -4.33
C LEU A 25 0.39 4.69 -3.85
N GLY A 26 0.76 3.76 -4.73
CA GLY A 26 1.76 2.72 -4.44
C GLY A 26 3.14 3.31 -4.14
N GLU A 27 3.61 4.21 -5.00
CA GLU A 27 4.90 4.88 -4.83
C GLU A 27 4.96 5.68 -3.52
N ALA A 28 3.91 6.43 -3.20
CA ALA A 28 3.84 7.19 -1.95
C ALA A 28 4.01 6.28 -0.71
N VAL A 29 3.35 5.12 -0.71
CA VAL A 29 3.49 4.11 0.35
C VAL A 29 4.90 3.53 0.39
N ASP A 30 5.51 3.24 -0.76
CA ASP A 30 6.86 2.66 -0.83
C ASP A 30 7.96 3.65 -0.43
N CYS A 31 7.74 4.95 -0.61
CA CYS A 31 8.63 6.02 -0.14
C CYS A 31 8.53 6.29 1.37
N ALA A 32 7.63 5.63 2.10
CA ALA A 32 7.49 5.85 3.54
C ALA A 32 8.72 5.35 4.31
N PRO A 33 9.21 6.12 5.31
CA PRO A 33 10.32 5.68 6.15
C PRO A 33 9.91 4.45 6.98
N SER A 34 10.81 3.47 7.10
CA SER A 34 10.59 2.27 7.89
C SER A 34 11.85 1.85 8.64
N VAL A 35 11.68 1.54 9.93
CA VAL A 35 12.76 1.03 10.78
C VAL A 35 13.30 -0.29 10.19
N HIS A 36 14.62 -0.37 10.05
CA HIS A 36 15.35 -1.45 9.38
C HIS A 36 14.86 -1.76 7.95
N ASN A 37 14.20 -0.79 7.30
CA ASN A 37 13.58 -0.95 5.98
C ASN A 37 12.68 -2.19 5.90
N THR A 38 11.98 -2.49 7.00
CA THR A 38 11.12 -3.68 7.10
C THR A 38 9.88 -3.57 6.24
N ARG A 39 9.39 -2.35 5.97
CA ARG A 39 8.19 -2.08 5.16
C ARG A 39 7.02 -3.00 5.55
N PRO A 40 6.53 -2.92 6.79
CA PRO A 40 5.54 -3.85 7.34
C PRO A 40 4.11 -3.57 6.84
N TRP A 41 3.94 -3.33 5.53
CA TRP A 41 2.66 -2.99 4.94
C TRP A 41 2.38 -3.79 3.66
N ALA A 42 1.10 -3.92 3.36
CA ALA A 42 0.56 -4.35 2.07
C ALA A 42 -0.42 -3.28 1.62
N LEU A 43 -0.23 -2.73 0.43
CA LEU A 43 -1.25 -1.91 -0.21
C LEU A 43 -2.03 -2.77 -1.21
N THR A 44 -3.35 -2.65 -1.17
CA THR A 44 -4.23 -3.22 -2.20
C THR A 44 -5.19 -2.13 -2.64
N ILE A 45 -5.29 -1.94 -3.94
CA ILE A 45 -6.16 -0.95 -4.56
C ILE A 45 -7.24 -1.68 -5.32
N HIS A 46 -8.50 -1.31 -5.08
CA HIS A 46 -9.66 -1.86 -5.78
C HIS A 46 -10.73 -0.78 -5.94
N GLY A 47 -11.13 -0.51 -7.19
CA GLY A 47 -12.04 0.60 -7.49
C GLY A 47 -11.49 1.92 -6.97
N ARG A 48 -12.25 2.61 -6.11
CA ARG A 48 -11.84 3.87 -5.44
C ARG A 48 -11.33 3.67 -4.01
N THR A 49 -11.03 2.43 -3.63
CA THR A 49 -10.67 2.05 -2.25
C THR A 49 -9.24 1.55 -2.16
N ALA A 50 -8.46 2.12 -1.24
CA ALA A 50 -7.09 1.73 -0.93
C ALA A 50 -7.09 1.11 0.45
N GLN A 51 -6.67 -0.15 0.51
CA GLN A 51 -6.55 -0.90 1.74
C GLN A 51 -5.08 -1.05 2.07
N LEU A 52 -4.65 -0.39 3.14
CA LEU A 52 -3.33 -0.58 3.72
C LEU A 52 -3.45 -1.55 4.89
N ARG A 53 -2.76 -2.69 4.82
CA ARG A 53 -2.77 -3.72 5.88
C ARG A 53 -1.40 -3.87 6.49
N GLU A 54 -1.35 -3.92 7.81
CA GLU A 54 -0.13 -4.23 8.54
C GLU A 54 0.30 -5.68 8.24
N ARG A 55 1.57 -5.87 7.90
CA ARG A 55 2.19 -7.18 7.75
C ARG A 55 3.08 -7.44 8.96
N PRO A 56 2.78 -8.46 9.80
CA PRO A 56 3.69 -8.84 10.87
C PRO A 56 4.97 -9.41 10.24
N LYS A 57 6.10 -8.75 10.50
CA LYS A 57 7.43 -9.28 10.18
C LYS A 57 8.08 -9.87 11.44
N LEU A 58 8.92 -10.88 11.23
CA LEU A 58 9.62 -11.68 12.24
C LEU A 58 10.80 -10.96 12.92
N LEU A 59 10.73 -9.64 13.14
CA LEU A 59 11.73 -8.95 13.97
C LEU A 59 11.34 -8.91 15.46
N ALA A 60 10.77 -10.02 15.97
CA ALA A 60 10.30 -10.09 17.35
C ALA A 60 11.40 -9.77 18.39
N GLN A 61 12.66 -10.04 18.07
CA GLN A 61 13.80 -9.71 18.94
C GLN A 61 14.13 -8.22 18.99
N HIS A 62 13.94 -7.50 17.87
CA HIS A 62 14.27 -6.06 17.77
C HIS A 62 13.07 -5.16 18.09
N ASP A 63 11.85 -5.64 17.84
CA ASP A 63 10.62 -4.91 18.10
C ASP A 63 9.62 -5.78 18.88
N PRO A 64 9.95 -6.17 20.12
CA PRO A 64 9.12 -7.09 20.93
C PRO A 64 7.74 -6.52 21.24
N HIS A 65 7.60 -5.19 21.24
CA HIS A 65 6.34 -4.50 21.50
C HIS A 65 5.62 -4.02 20.23
N GLY A 66 6.22 -4.21 19.05
CA GLY A 66 5.64 -3.77 17.78
C GLY A 66 5.62 -2.24 17.59
N ARG A 67 6.38 -1.48 18.37
CA ARG A 67 6.37 -0.01 18.32
C ARG A 67 6.96 0.47 17.01
N ASP A 68 8.10 -0.06 16.62
CA ASP A 68 8.80 0.36 15.43
C ASP A 68 8.00 -0.03 14.17
N ARG A 69 7.34 -1.19 14.23
CA ARG A 69 6.38 -1.64 13.22
C ARG A 69 5.19 -0.69 13.10
N ARG A 70 4.55 -0.31 14.21
CA ARG A 70 3.40 0.61 14.21
C ARG A 70 3.77 2.01 13.74
N ILE A 71 4.93 2.54 14.15
CA ILE A 71 5.43 3.85 13.68
C ILE A 71 5.69 3.80 12.17
N SER A 72 6.37 2.76 11.68
CA SER A 72 6.61 2.56 10.25
C SER A 72 5.28 2.47 9.47
N PHE A 73 4.33 1.69 9.96
CA PHE A 73 3.01 1.56 9.35
C PHE A 73 2.24 2.88 9.33
N GLY A 74 2.30 3.65 10.42
CA GLY A 74 1.71 4.99 10.50
C GLY A 74 2.32 5.96 9.49
N ALA A 75 3.64 5.88 9.23
CA ALA A 75 4.29 6.68 8.20
C ALA A 75 3.78 6.33 6.79
N ALA A 76 3.63 5.04 6.47
CA ALA A 76 3.03 4.60 5.21
C ALA A 76 1.58 5.05 5.05
N LEU A 77 0.79 4.98 6.13
CA LEU A 77 -0.59 5.47 6.13
C LEU A 77 -0.65 6.99 5.90
N ALA A 78 0.22 7.76 6.55
CA ALA A 78 0.29 9.20 6.37
C ALA A 78 0.63 9.57 4.92
N ASN A 79 1.63 8.91 4.32
CA ASN A 79 1.97 9.11 2.92
C ASN A 79 0.80 8.79 1.98
N LEU A 80 0.11 7.66 2.21
CA LEU A 80 -1.07 7.29 1.42
C LEU A 80 -2.19 8.35 1.52
N VAL A 81 -2.48 8.83 2.74
CA VAL A 81 -3.51 9.87 2.97
C VAL A 81 -3.12 11.18 2.27
N LEU A 82 -1.85 11.58 2.33
CA LEU A 82 -1.35 12.77 1.64
C LEU A 82 -1.45 12.64 0.12
N ALA A 83 -1.08 11.47 -0.42
CA ALA A 83 -1.20 11.20 -1.85
C ALA A 83 -2.67 11.25 -2.32
N ILE A 84 -3.59 10.61 -1.59
CA ILE A 84 -5.03 10.67 -1.90
C ILE A 84 -5.54 12.11 -1.88
N ARG A 85 -5.18 12.91 -0.88
CA ARG A 85 -5.56 14.34 -0.80
C ARG A 85 -4.96 15.18 -1.92
N GLY A 86 -3.79 14.80 -2.44
CA GLY A 86 -3.15 15.47 -3.57
C GLY A 86 -3.85 15.23 -4.92
N LEU A 87 -4.66 14.17 -5.03
CA LEU A 87 -5.40 13.84 -6.24
C LEU A 87 -6.72 14.64 -6.42
N GLY A 88 -7.20 15.30 -5.36
CA GLY A 88 -8.49 16.00 -5.34
C GLY A 88 -9.58 15.18 -4.66
#